data_AF-A0A547Q0A7-F1
#
_entry.id   AF-A0A547Q0A7-F1
#
_cell.length_a   1.000
_cell.length_b   1.000
_cell.length_c   1.000
_cell.angle_alpha   90.00
_cell.angle_beta   90.00
_cell.angle_gamma   90.00
#
_symmetry.space_group_name_H-M   'P 1'
#
loop_
_entity.id
_entity.type
_entity.pdbx_description
1 polymer ?
#
loop_
_entity_poly.entity_id
_entity_poly.type
_entity_poly.pdbx_seq_one_letter_code
_entity_poly.pdbx_strand_id
1 'polypeptide(L)'
;MKLRGHSVKSLLAGGLAVVAAGSVVGLIVFAFAMFGGMDLSARKPDPKIVYHLLHRTFKSSVARRAPDEVPEDLDDRSRVLLGAQHYANACAKCHGGPGLGQNPQALAMRPRPQHLASVVEQFSDGELHYIVDEGVRMSAMPAWPAEGRGDEIWNVVAFLRQLPDMTADEYVALLQPRDLSNAEAAEAIAYGTPGAPKDNGLQNGIRWPEEEYAYASPATEWRDFAIEGDLVQRCAACHGAEGAGSTTEGRAPNLTTLSAGQITRALDAYASGNRKSGIMQIVAANLSEGQRKALGDYYDSLPDQPSPMQGKGDMALGEQIATEGKLIAGVPACLTCHNDSAPSLAGQSASYIEDQLHVFATEVRGAGGYWKAMPYVAQNLTMEERAAVATYMAAQDPAAKPPVVDLLASADPAAGAEVVERICKECHQSSGLGSEGGDVPNLTLTKASYLHQQLWKFREELRPSSKMNQTARRLSEDEIANVAAYFGTLTPVRVDRDGDAEAIARGATIAQNGIPDSNVPSCLGCHGGETANPLIPRLNGQNVEYLRDRLDTFQGVVGERIYGFSPMPAIASQMTAEQRDDVAAWFAAQEPLAK
;
A
#
# COMPACT_ATOMS: atom_id res chain seq x y z
N MET A 1 52.74 21.93 -55.36
CA MET A 1 51.30 21.96 -55.01
C MET A 1 51.14 22.75 -53.70
N LYS A 2 50.72 24.03 -53.75
CA LYS A 2 50.47 24.87 -52.56
C LYS A 2 49.02 24.62 -52.11
N LEU A 3 48.84 23.95 -50.97
CA LEU A 3 47.53 23.72 -50.35
C LEU A 3 47.03 25.00 -49.67
N ARG A 4 45.79 25.37 -49.98
CA ARG A 4 45.06 26.56 -49.50
C ARG A 4 44.81 26.50 -47.98
N GLY A 5 45.41 27.42 -47.22
CA GLY A 5 45.11 27.68 -45.79
C GLY A 5 43.86 28.54 -45.54
N HIS A 6 42.82 28.45 -46.38
CA HIS A 6 41.62 29.31 -46.32
C HIS A 6 40.41 28.69 -45.58
N SER A 7 40.55 27.52 -44.92
CA SER A 7 39.37 26.75 -44.47
C SER A 7 39.00 26.88 -42.98
N VAL A 8 39.94 27.16 -42.07
CA VAL A 8 39.65 27.07 -40.61
C VAL A 8 39.14 28.38 -39.99
N LYS A 9 39.66 29.54 -40.45
CA LYS A 9 39.22 30.86 -39.94
C LYS A 9 37.81 31.24 -40.41
N SER A 10 37.41 30.80 -41.60
CA SER A 10 36.05 31.02 -42.15
C SER A 10 35.00 30.15 -41.45
N LEU A 11 35.35 28.92 -41.06
CA LEU A 11 34.48 28.05 -40.26
C LEU A 11 34.29 28.55 -38.83
N LEU A 12 35.35 29.03 -38.16
CA LEU A 12 35.26 29.62 -36.82
C LEU A 12 34.53 30.98 -36.82
N ALA A 13 34.79 31.84 -37.80
CA ALA A 13 34.06 33.11 -37.94
C ALA A 13 32.57 32.89 -38.30
N GLY A 14 32.28 31.86 -39.12
CA GLY A 14 30.91 31.42 -39.40
C GLY A 14 30.20 30.89 -38.15
N GLY A 15 30.87 30.08 -37.34
CA GLY A 15 30.33 29.58 -36.06
C GLY A 15 30.05 30.69 -35.05
N LEU A 16 30.97 31.66 -34.91
CA LEU A 16 30.79 32.79 -33.99
C LEU A 16 29.67 33.75 -34.42
N ALA A 17 29.52 33.98 -35.73
CA ALA A 17 28.43 34.78 -36.29
C ALA A 17 27.05 34.12 -36.11
N VAL A 18 26.97 32.79 -36.25
CA VAL A 18 25.74 32.02 -36.00
C VAL A 18 25.34 32.06 -34.52
N VAL A 19 26.30 31.94 -33.60
CA VAL A 19 26.05 32.07 -32.15
C VAL A 19 25.61 33.49 -31.80
N ALA A 20 26.29 34.52 -32.29
CA ALA A 20 25.92 35.92 -32.04
C ALA A 20 24.53 36.28 -32.59
N ALA A 21 24.20 35.82 -33.81
CA ALA A 21 22.87 36.01 -34.39
C ALA A 21 21.78 35.27 -33.59
N GLY A 22 22.06 34.07 -33.11
CA GLY A 22 21.17 33.31 -32.22
C GLY A 22 20.90 34.04 -30.91
N SER A 23 21.92 34.63 -30.29
CA SER A 23 21.79 35.41 -29.06
C SER A 23 20.94 36.66 -29.24
N VAL A 24 21.08 37.36 -30.37
CA VAL A 24 20.27 38.55 -30.68
C VAL A 24 18.80 38.18 -30.88
N VAL A 25 18.52 37.11 -31.64
CA VAL A 25 17.15 36.62 -31.81
C VAL A 25 16.55 36.18 -30.48
N GLY A 26 17.32 35.47 -29.65
CA GLY A 26 16.89 35.07 -28.30
C GLY A 26 16.54 36.26 -27.40
N LEU A 27 17.38 37.31 -27.39
CA LEU A 27 17.11 38.55 -26.65
C LEU A 27 15.88 39.30 -27.16
N ILE A 28 15.65 39.31 -28.49
CA ILE A 28 14.46 39.93 -29.08
C ILE A 28 13.19 39.17 -28.68
N VAL A 29 13.20 37.84 -28.74
CA VAL A 29 12.06 37.01 -28.30
C VAL A 29 11.79 37.19 -26.81
N PHE A 30 12.85 37.22 -25.98
CA PHE A 30 12.73 37.46 -24.55
C PHE A 30 12.17 38.86 -24.24
N ALA A 31 12.67 39.91 -24.89
CA ALA A 31 12.13 41.25 -24.74
C ALA A 31 10.66 41.32 -25.19
N PHE A 32 10.33 40.73 -26.35
CA PHE A 32 8.95 40.66 -26.84
C PHE A 32 8.01 39.97 -25.85
N ALA A 33 8.47 38.89 -25.21
CA ALA A 33 7.74 38.23 -24.13
C ALA A 33 7.57 39.13 -22.89
N MET A 34 8.66 39.71 -22.39
CA MET A 34 8.68 40.53 -21.16
C MET A 34 7.87 41.82 -21.28
N PHE A 35 7.80 42.41 -22.49
CA PHE A 35 7.02 43.61 -22.75
C PHE A 35 5.59 43.32 -23.21
N GLY A 36 5.09 42.09 -23.00
CA GLY A 36 3.68 41.73 -23.24
C GLY A 36 3.30 41.62 -24.73
N GLY A 37 4.28 41.45 -25.61
CA GLY A 37 4.04 41.20 -27.04
C GLY A 37 3.38 39.85 -27.33
N MET A 38 3.47 38.90 -26.39
CA MET A 38 2.80 37.60 -26.49
C MET A 38 1.38 37.68 -25.95
N ASP A 39 0.39 37.44 -26.80
CA ASP A 39 -1.01 37.30 -26.40
C ASP A 39 -1.24 35.93 -25.75
N LEU A 40 -1.49 35.91 -24.44
CA LEU A 40 -1.78 34.69 -23.67
C LEU A 40 -3.28 34.39 -23.57
N SER A 41 -4.12 35.03 -24.38
CA SER A 41 -5.57 34.80 -24.36
C SER A 41 -5.94 33.39 -24.82
N ALA A 42 -6.57 32.62 -23.93
CA ALA A 42 -7.15 31.30 -24.24
C ALA A 42 -8.31 31.36 -25.26
N ARG A 43 -8.76 32.56 -25.66
CA ARG A 43 -9.78 32.72 -26.71
C ARG A 43 -9.23 32.43 -28.11
N LYS A 44 -7.94 32.71 -28.33
CA LYS A 44 -7.30 32.53 -29.64
C LYS A 44 -6.58 31.17 -29.69
N PRO A 45 -6.69 30.43 -30.80
CA PRO A 45 -5.90 29.22 -30.98
C PRO A 45 -4.42 29.58 -31.15
N ASP A 46 -3.55 28.67 -30.73
CA ASP A 46 -2.11 28.80 -30.96
C ASP A 46 -1.80 28.96 -32.46
N PRO A 47 -0.77 29.74 -32.83
CA PRO A 47 -0.29 29.79 -34.20
C PRO A 47 0.04 28.37 -34.70
N LYS A 48 -0.31 28.05 -35.96
CA LYS A 48 -0.12 26.69 -36.52
C LYS A 48 1.29 26.15 -36.35
N ILE A 49 2.31 27.00 -36.48
CA ILE A 49 3.71 26.61 -36.31
C ILE A 49 4.01 26.15 -34.87
N VAL A 50 3.45 26.84 -33.88
CA VAL A 50 3.58 26.51 -32.46
C VAL A 50 2.83 25.21 -32.18
N TYR A 51 1.59 25.09 -32.65
CA TYR A 51 0.79 23.86 -32.55
C TYR A 51 1.54 22.64 -33.13
N HIS A 52 2.06 22.74 -34.36
CA HIS A 52 2.77 21.64 -35.00
C HIS A 52 4.07 21.27 -34.25
N LEU A 53 4.82 22.26 -33.76
CA LEU A 53 6.00 22.03 -32.95
C LEU A 53 5.67 21.33 -31.62
N LEU A 54 4.66 21.83 -30.90
CA LEU A 54 4.22 21.26 -29.63
C LEU A 54 3.68 19.84 -29.82
N HIS A 55 2.82 19.61 -30.81
CA HIS A 55 2.26 18.29 -31.10
C HIS A 55 3.32 17.27 -31.51
N ARG A 56 4.30 17.69 -32.33
CA ARG A 56 5.43 16.83 -32.71
C ARG A 56 6.32 16.51 -31.51
N THR A 57 6.61 17.52 -30.68
CA THR A 57 7.37 17.36 -29.44
C THR A 57 6.65 16.41 -28.48
N PHE A 58 5.33 16.56 -28.33
CA PHE A 58 4.48 15.67 -27.55
C PHE A 58 4.61 14.21 -28.04
N LYS A 59 4.30 13.93 -29.32
CA LYS A 59 4.40 12.57 -29.86
C LYS A 59 5.80 11.98 -29.73
N SER A 60 6.84 12.77 -30.01
CA SER A 60 8.24 12.31 -29.90
C SER A 60 8.68 12.10 -28.45
N SER A 61 8.13 12.86 -27.51
CA SER A 61 8.43 12.75 -26.08
C SER A 61 7.77 11.52 -25.47
N VAL A 62 6.49 11.30 -25.82
CA VAL A 62 5.70 10.14 -25.41
C VAL A 62 6.32 8.86 -25.96
N ALA A 63 6.57 8.76 -27.27
CA ALA A 63 7.19 7.59 -27.89
C ALA A 63 8.57 7.23 -27.31
N ARG A 64 9.31 8.20 -26.74
CA ARG A 64 10.62 7.96 -26.13
C ARG A 64 10.54 7.46 -24.69
N ARG A 65 9.45 7.75 -23.98
CA ARG A 65 9.32 7.53 -22.53
C ARG A 65 8.24 6.51 -22.15
N ALA A 66 7.40 6.14 -23.11
CA ALA A 66 6.44 5.07 -22.98
C ALA A 66 7.14 3.80 -22.44
N PRO A 67 6.56 3.12 -21.44
CA PRO A 67 7.04 1.80 -21.04
C PRO A 67 6.91 0.81 -22.20
N ASP A 68 7.92 -0.03 -22.38
CA ASP A 68 7.89 -1.13 -23.34
C ASP A 68 7.09 -2.32 -22.81
N GLU A 69 7.05 -2.49 -21.48
CA GLU A 69 6.36 -3.59 -20.80
C GLU A 69 4.88 -3.25 -20.65
N VAL A 70 4.04 -4.08 -21.28
CA VAL A 70 2.58 -3.98 -21.27
C VAL A 70 2.03 -5.25 -20.62
N PRO A 71 1.05 -5.16 -19.69
CA PRO A 71 0.42 -6.34 -19.12
C PRO A 71 -0.20 -7.22 -20.20
N GLU A 72 0.01 -8.53 -20.10
CA GLU A 72 -0.56 -9.51 -21.03
C GLU A 72 -2.09 -9.61 -20.91
N ASP A 73 -2.65 -9.18 -19.79
CA ASP A 73 -4.08 -9.25 -19.44
C ASP A 73 -4.84 -7.94 -19.72
N LEU A 74 -4.40 -7.14 -20.70
CA LEU A 74 -5.01 -5.85 -21.02
C LEU A 74 -6.45 -5.98 -21.56
N ASP A 75 -6.83 -7.15 -22.08
CA ASP A 75 -8.18 -7.48 -22.51
C ASP A 75 -9.06 -8.06 -21.38
N ASP A 76 -8.52 -8.20 -20.16
CA ASP A 76 -9.28 -8.72 -19.03
C ASP A 76 -10.49 -7.81 -18.73
N ARG A 77 -11.66 -8.44 -18.70
CA ARG A 77 -12.94 -7.75 -18.53
C ARG A 77 -13.02 -6.93 -17.24
N SER A 78 -12.40 -7.40 -16.15
CA SER A 78 -12.37 -6.66 -14.88
C SER A 78 -11.58 -5.35 -14.99
N ARG A 79 -10.48 -5.34 -15.77
CA ARG A 79 -9.72 -4.12 -16.08
C ARG A 79 -10.56 -3.14 -16.89
N VAL A 80 -11.22 -3.64 -17.94
CA VAL A 80 -12.10 -2.83 -18.79
C VAL A 80 -13.22 -2.21 -17.96
N LEU A 81 -13.86 -2.96 -17.06
CA LEU A 81 -14.94 -2.47 -16.20
C LEU A 81 -14.46 -1.40 -15.21
N LEU A 82 -13.35 -1.64 -14.51
CA LEU A 82 -12.79 -0.65 -13.59
C LEU A 82 -12.32 0.60 -14.33
N GLY A 83 -11.70 0.42 -15.50
CA GLY A 83 -11.29 1.48 -16.40
C GLY A 83 -12.46 2.32 -16.91
N ALA A 84 -13.55 1.68 -17.31
CA ALA A 84 -14.78 2.33 -17.76
C ALA A 84 -15.36 3.22 -16.66
N GLN A 85 -15.44 2.69 -15.42
CA GLN A 85 -15.96 3.46 -14.29
C GLN A 85 -15.04 4.64 -13.94
N HIS A 86 -13.73 4.45 -13.92
CA HIS A 86 -12.82 5.56 -13.69
C HIS A 86 -12.91 6.61 -14.80
N TYR A 87 -12.93 6.17 -16.06
CA TYR A 87 -13.05 7.05 -17.22
C TYR A 87 -14.32 7.89 -17.18
N ALA A 88 -15.47 7.29 -16.87
CA ALA A 88 -16.74 8.00 -16.76
C ALA A 88 -16.70 9.08 -15.66
N ASN A 89 -16.04 8.79 -14.54
CA ASN A 89 -15.97 9.70 -13.39
C ASN A 89 -14.95 10.84 -13.59
N ALA A 90 -13.81 10.56 -14.23
CA ALA A 90 -12.66 11.47 -14.28
C ALA A 90 -12.35 12.03 -15.69
N CYS A 91 -12.45 11.21 -16.74
CA CYS A 91 -11.90 11.53 -18.07
C CYS A 91 -12.98 12.04 -19.06
N ALA A 92 -14.17 11.44 -19.02
CA ALA A 92 -15.24 11.66 -20.00
C ALA A 92 -15.73 13.12 -20.05
N LYS A 93 -15.59 13.87 -18.96
CA LYS A 93 -15.97 15.29 -18.87
C LYS A 93 -15.25 16.17 -19.90
N CYS A 94 -13.98 15.85 -20.19
CA CYS A 94 -13.17 16.57 -21.19
C CYS A 94 -13.10 15.82 -22.53
N HIS A 95 -13.00 14.49 -22.47
CA HIS A 95 -12.73 13.66 -23.63
C HIS A 95 -13.98 13.12 -24.35
N GLY A 96 -15.17 13.24 -23.74
CA GLY A 96 -16.41 12.64 -24.25
C GLY A 96 -16.46 11.13 -24.01
N GLY A 97 -17.47 10.47 -24.56
CA GLY A 97 -17.63 9.01 -24.51
C GLY A 97 -18.52 8.52 -25.66
N PRO A 98 -18.63 7.21 -25.90
CA PRO A 98 -19.52 6.67 -26.91
C PRO A 98 -20.96 7.19 -26.75
N GLY A 99 -21.53 7.74 -27.82
CA GLY A 99 -22.86 8.39 -27.78
C GLY A 99 -22.91 9.75 -27.08
N LEU A 100 -21.81 10.21 -26.46
CA LEU A 100 -21.71 11.47 -25.74
C LEU A 100 -20.76 12.43 -26.47
N GLY A 101 -21.28 13.59 -26.89
CA GLY A 101 -20.44 14.67 -27.40
C GLY A 101 -19.47 15.21 -26.34
N GLN A 102 -18.38 15.85 -26.77
CA GLN A 102 -17.53 16.59 -25.84
C GLN A 102 -18.26 17.82 -25.31
N ASN A 103 -18.11 18.06 -24.01
CA ASN A 103 -18.66 19.22 -23.31
C ASN A 103 -18.22 20.54 -23.99
N PRO A 104 -19.12 21.53 -24.22
CA PRO A 104 -18.78 22.84 -24.79
C PRO A 104 -17.60 23.56 -24.12
N GLN A 105 -17.43 23.40 -22.80
CA GLN A 105 -16.30 23.93 -22.04
C GLN A 105 -15.00 23.29 -22.52
N ALA A 106 -14.96 21.97 -22.67
CA ALA A 106 -13.81 21.24 -23.22
C ALA A 106 -13.53 21.67 -24.67
N LEU A 107 -14.57 21.88 -25.48
CA LEU A 107 -14.44 22.40 -26.86
C LEU A 107 -13.82 23.81 -26.91
N ALA A 108 -14.01 24.62 -25.87
CA ALA A 108 -13.46 25.96 -25.74
C ALA A 108 -12.01 26.01 -25.23
N MET A 109 -11.48 24.92 -24.67
CA MET A 109 -10.11 24.86 -24.13
C MET A 109 -9.04 24.96 -25.22
N ARG A 110 -7.88 25.53 -24.87
CA ARG A 110 -6.69 25.63 -25.72
C ARG A 110 -5.46 25.16 -24.93
N PRO A 111 -4.82 24.03 -25.29
CA PRO A 111 -5.20 23.13 -26.38
C PRO A 111 -6.54 22.42 -26.10
N ARG A 112 -7.27 22.08 -27.17
CA ARG A 112 -8.56 21.36 -27.06
C ARG A 112 -8.29 19.88 -26.73
N PRO A 113 -8.91 19.31 -25.67
CA PRO A 113 -8.90 17.88 -25.40
C PRO A 113 -9.38 17.09 -26.63
N GLN A 114 -8.69 16.00 -26.94
CA GLN A 114 -9.07 15.15 -28.07
C GLN A 114 -10.29 14.30 -27.71
N HIS A 115 -11.13 14.03 -28.71
CA HIS A 115 -12.19 13.02 -28.60
C HIS A 115 -11.58 11.63 -28.73
N LEU A 116 -11.42 10.93 -27.60
CA LEU A 116 -10.52 9.77 -27.53
C LEU A 116 -10.93 8.61 -28.43
N ALA A 117 -12.23 8.35 -28.60
CA ALA A 117 -12.72 7.30 -29.50
C ALA A 117 -12.21 7.45 -30.96
N SER A 118 -11.77 8.65 -31.36
CA SER A 118 -11.24 8.91 -32.70
C SER A 118 -9.72 8.94 -32.83
N VAL A 119 -8.98 8.85 -31.71
CA VAL A 119 -7.52 9.06 -31.72
C VAL A 119 -6.72 8.02 -30.95
N VAL A 120 -7.35 7.18 -30.12
CA VAL A 120 -6.66 6.17 -29.29
C VAL A 120 -5.82 5.21 -30.14
N GLU A 121 -6.30 4.81 -31.32
CA GLU A 121 -5.56 3.92 -32.23
C GLU A 121 -4.24 4.50 -32.75
N GLN A 122 -4.02 5.82 -32.62
CA GLN A 122 -2.77 6.46 -33.06
C GLN A 122 -1.60 6.26 -32.09
N PHE A 123 -1.85 5.67 -30.92
CA PHE A 123 -0.88 5.49 -29.85
C PHE A 123 -0.76 4.01 -29.48
N SER A 124 0.43 3.56 -29.11
CA SER A 124 0.65 2.24 -28.50
C SER A 124 0.13 2.18 -27.05
N ASP A 125 0.06 0.99 -26.46
CA ASP A 125 -0.43 0.82 -25.08
C ASP A 125 0.47 1.54 -24.07
N GLY A 126 1.79 1.41 -24.22
CA GLY A 126 2.75 2.15 -23.41
C GLY A 126 2.65 3.67 -23.61
N GLU A 127 2.38 4.13 -24.83
CA GLU A 127 2.19 5.56 -25.07
C GLU A 127 0.93 6.10 -24.38
N LEU A 128 -0.18 5.34 -24.41
CA LEU A 128 -1.41 5.69 -23.68
C LEU A 128 -1.18 5.70 -22.17
N HIS A 129 -0.47 4.69 -21.66
CA HIS A 129 -0.09 4.61 -20.25
C HIS A 129 0.68 5.85 -19.81
N TYR A 130 1.77 6.18 -20.51
CA TYR A 130 2.61 7.34 -20.21
C TYR A 130 1.83 8.66 -20.28
N ILE A 131 0.95 8.82 -21.26
CA ILE A 131 0.10 10.01 -21.39
C ILE A 131 -0.82 10.17 -20.16
N VAL A 132 -1.39 9.08 -19.65
CA VAL A 132 -2.26 9.12 -18.48
C VAL A 132 -1.46 9.33 -17.19
N ASP A 133 -0.27 8.75 -17.10
CA ASP A 133 0.61 8.84 -15.92
C ASP A 133 1.14 10.26 -15.71
N GLU A 134 1.67 10.87 -16.77
CA GLU A 134 2.38 12.15 -16.70
C GLU A 134 1.48 13.35 -17.08
N GLY A 135 0.31 13.07 -17.65
CA GLY A 135 -0.53 14.09 -18.24
C GLY A 135 0.17 14.80 -19.40
N VAL A 136 -0.27 16.03 -19.71
CA VAL A 136 0.34 16.83 -20.78
C VAL A 136 0.65 18.22 -20.26
N ARG A 137 1.95 18.47 -20.01
CA ARG A 137 2.46 19.78 -19.60
C ARG A 137 2.04 20.88 -20.58
N MET A 138 1.74 22.07 -20.05
CA MET A 138 1.19 23.21 -20.80
C MET A 138 -0.20 22.94 -21.40
N SER A 139 -0.94 21.99 -20.82
CA SER A 139 -2.36 21.77 -21.06
C SER A 139 -3.09 21.63 -19.73
N ALA A 140 -4.41 21.48 -19.80
CA ALA A 140 -5.22 21.16 -18.63
C ALA A 140 -5.35 19.65 -18.36
N MET A 141 -4.63 18.79 -19.10
CA MET A 141 -4.59 17.36 -18.84
C MET A 141 -3.66 17.08 -17.66
N PRO A 142 -4.20 16.74 -16.47
CA PRO A 142 -3.39 16.51 -15.28
C PRO A 142 -2.66 15.18 -15.41
N ALA A 143 -1.59 15.05 -14.63
CA ALA A 143 -0.91 13.79 -14.40
C ALA A 143 -1.69 12.92 -13.40
N TRP A 144 -1.36 11.63 -13.35
CA TRP A 144 -2.00 10.68 -12.43
C TRP A 144 -1.78 11.10 -10.98
N PRO A 145 -2.85 11.19 -10.15
CA PRO A 145 -2.75 11.80 -8.83
C PRO A 145 -2.00 10.95 -7.79
N ALA A 146 -1.76 9.66 -8.07
CA ALA A 146 -1.09 8.74 -7.16
C ALA A 146 0.24 8.24 -7.72
N GLU A 147 1.34 8.81 -7.21
CA GLU A 147 2.70 8.35 -7.53
C GLU A 147 2.89 6.86 -7.23
N GLY A 148 3.62 6.17 -8.12
CA GLY A 148 3.90 4.74 -8.04
C GLY A 148 2.72 3.84 -8.40
N ARG A 149 1.50 4.38 -8.56
CA ARG A 149 0.30 3.60 -8.93
C ARG A 149 0.07 3.50 -10.43
N GLY A 150 1.15 3.30 -11.18
CA GLY A 150 1.10 3.05 -12.62
C GLY A 150 0.36 1.75 -12.97
N ASP A 151 0.20 0.83 -12.01
CA ASP A 151 -0.62 -0.37 -12.13
C ASP A 151 -2.10 -0.06 -12.40
N GLU A 152 -2.64 1.01 -11.81
CA GLU A 152 -4.05 1.37 -11.96
C GLU A 152 -4.35 1.94 -13.35
N ILE A 153 -3.36 2.55 -13.99
CA ILE A 153 -3.48 3.21 -15.29
C ILE A 153 -3.80 2.19 -16.39
N TRP A 154 -3.29 0.96 -16.27
CA TRP A 154 -3.58 -0.11 -17.22
C TRP A 154 -5.08 -0.45 -17.30
N ASN A 155 -5.86 -0.23 -16.23
CA ASN A 155 -7.32 -0.36 -16.31
C ASN A 155 -7.92 0.67 -17.28
N VAL A 156 -7.44 1.92 -17.22
CA VAL A 156 -7.87 2.98 -18.14
C VAL A 156 -7.44 2.66 -19.57
N VAL A 157 -6.20 2.21 -19.78
CA VAL A 157 -5.71 1.81 -21.12
C VAL A 157 -6.54 0.66 -21.70
N ALA A 158 -6.83 -0.37 -20.90
CA ALA A 158 -7.71 -1.49 -21.28
C ALA A 158 -9.07 -1.00 -21.79
N PHE A 159 -9.71 -0.07 -21.05
CA PHE A 159 -10.96 0.52 -21.48
C PHE A 159 -10.82 1.40 -22.74
N LEU A 160 -9.77 2.23 -22.82
CA LEU A 160 -9.53 3.10 -23.97
C LEU A 160 -9.44 2.31 -25.28
N ARG A 161 -8.89 1.09 -25.24
CA ARG A 161 -8.82 0.21 -26.42
C ARG A 161 -10.16 -0.29 -26.91
N GLN A 162 -11.16 -0.38 -26.04
CA GLN A 162 -12.53 -0.76 -26.43
C GLN A 162 -13.32 0.43 -27.00
N LEU A 163 -12.89 1.66 -26.67
CA LEU A 163 -13.63 2.89 -26.95
C LEU A 163 -13.98 3.17 -28.42
N PRO A 164 -13.10 2.89 -29.42
CA PRO A 164 -13.38 3.22 -30.83
C PRO A 164 -14.60 2.49 -31.41
N ASP A 165 -14.79 1.23 -31.03
CA ASP A 165 -15.84 0.36 -31.57
C ASP A 165 -17.09 0.28 -30.68
N MET A 166 -17.02 0.86 -29.48
CA MET A 166 -18.09 0.80 -28.48
C MET A 166 -19.27 1.69 -28.86
N THR A 167 -20.48 1.15 -28.76
CA THR A 167 -21.72 1.88 -28.92
C THR A 167 -22.12 2.63 -27.64
N ALA A 168 -23.06 3.57 -27.75
CA ALA A 168 -23.62 4.28 -26.60
C ALA A 168 -24.27 3.32 -25.59
N ASP A 169 -25.01 2.33 -26.09
CA ASP A 169 -25.73 1.36 -25.25
C ASP A 169 -24.76 0.42 -24.54
N GLU A 170 -23.72 -0.05 -25.23
CA GLU A 170 -22.64 -0.85 -24.61
C GLU A 170 -21.90 -0.05 -23.54
N TYR A 171 -21.58 1.23 -23.82
CA TYR A 171 -20.93 2.10 -22.85
C TYR A 171 -21.80 2.30 -21.60
N VAL A 172 -23.10 2.57 -21.76
CA VAL A 172 -24.02 2.68 -20.63
C VAL A 172 -24.11 1.35 -19.87
N ALA A 173 -24.19 0.21 -20.56
CA ALA A 173 -24.25 -1.10 -19.94
C ALA A 173 -23.01 -1.44 -19.08
N LEU A 174 -21.82 -0.94 -19.45
CA LEU A 174 -20.61 -1.09 -18.64
C LEU A 174 -20.63 -0.27 -17.34
N LEU A 175 -21.39 0.83 -17.30
CA LEU A 175 -21.43 1.74 -16.15
C LEU A 175 -22.56 1.41 -15.16
N GLN A 176 -23.57 0.65 -15.60
CA GLN A 176 -24.73 0.31 -14.76
C GLN A 176 -24.36 -0.75 -13.71
N PRO A 177 -24.74 -0.54 -12.43
CA PRO A 177 -24.74 -1.61 -11.46
C PRO A 177 -25.72 -2.69 -11.90
N ARG A 178 -25.36 -3.98 -11.77
CA ARG A 178 -26.18 -5.10 -12.27
C ARG A 178 -27.58 -5.15 -11.63
N ASP A 179 -27.78 -4.52 -10.47
CA ASP A 179 -29.07 -4.28 -9.84
C ASP A 179 -28.94 -3.12 -8.83
N LEU A 180 -29.76 -2.08 -8.93
CA LEU A 180 -29.87 -1.00 -7.93
C LEU A 180 -31.19 -1.06 -7.16
N SER A 181 -32.07 -2.02 -7.46
CA SER A 181 -33.41 -2.09 -6.87
C SER A 181 -33.41 -2.45 -5.38
N ASN A 182 -32.31 -3.04 -4.90
CA ASN A 182 -32.10 -3.39 -3.49
C ASN A 182 -31.34 -2.32 -2.68
N ALA A 183 -30.86 -1.24 -3.31
CA ALA A 183 -30.39 -0.08 -2.56
C ALA A 183 -31.63 0.62 -1.99
N GLU A 184 -32.07 0.23 -0.79
CA GLU A 184 -33.02 1.04 -0.02
C GLU A 184 -32.53 2.49 -0.03
N ALA A 185 -33.44 3.45 -0.09
CA ALA A 185 -33.08 4.87 -0.06
C ALA A 185 -32.32 5.15 1.24
N ALA A 186 -30.98 5.08 1.19
CA ALA A 186 -30.13 5.36 2.32
C ALA A 186 -30.47 6.77 2.78
N GLU A 187 -30.68 6.93 4.09
CA GLU A 187 -30.97 8.24 4.65
C GLU A 187 -29.87 9.21 4.21
N ALA A 188 -30.27 10.36 3.67
CA ALA A 188 -29.34 11.29 3.04
C ALA A 188 -28.21 11.65 4.01
N ILE A 189 -26.99 11.21 3.70
CA ILE A 189 -25.81 11.53 4.50
C ILE A 189 -25.57 13.04 4.39
N ALA A 190 -25.88 13.77 5.46
CA ALA A 190 -25.74 15.21 5.50
C ALA A 190 -24.30 15.64 5.16
N TYR A 191 -24.16 16.69 4.35
CA TYR A 191 -22.87 17.31 4.10
C TYR A 191 -22.35 17.90 5.41
N GLY A 192 -21.22 17.38 5.90
CA GLY A 192 -20.47 18.02 6.98
C GLY A 192 -19.80 19.31 6.51
N THR A 193 -19.25 20.08 7.44
CA THR A 193 -18.39 21.22 7.11
C THR A 193 -17.24 20.77 6.19
N PRO A 194 -16.92 21.52 5.12
CA PRO A 194 -15.74 21.27 4.31
C PRO A 194 -14.51 21.10 5.20
N GLY A 195 -13.74 20.04 4.97
CA GLY A 195 -12.46 19.85 5.67
C GLY A 195 -11.50 20.99 5.34
N ALA A 196 -10.51 21.23 6.21
CA ALA A 196 -9.44 22.18 5.89
C ALA A 196 -8.80 21.83 4.53
N PRO A 197 -8.46 22.84 3.69
CA PRO A 197 -7.64 22.61 2.51
C PRO A 197 -6.40 21.82 2.90
N LYS A 198 -6.07 20.78 2.12
CA LYS A 198 -4.90 19.93 2.39
C LYS A 198 -3.74 20.33 1.47
N ASP A 199 -2.54 20.34 2.04
CA ASP A 199 -1.26 20.47 1.35
C ASP A 199 -1.04 19.22 0.48
N ASN A 200 -1.66 19.21 -0.70
CA ASN A 200 -1.47 18.16 -1.68
C ASN A 200 -0.18 18.46 -2.44
N GLY A 201 0.95 17.91 -1.98
CA GLY A 201 2.20 17.98 -2.71
C GLY A 201 2.01 17.55 -4.16
N LEU A 202 2.24 18.48 -5.11
CA LEU A 202 2.21 18.16 -6.54
C LEU A 202 3.40 17.25 -6.86
N GLN A 203 3.26 16.44 -7.93
CA GLN A 203 4.29 15.52 -8.41
C GLN A 203 5.69 16.19 -8.39
N ASN A 204 6.70 15.46 -7.90
CA ASN A 204 8.09 15.87 -7.67
C ASN A 204 8.41 16.58 -6.34
N GLY A 205 7.53 16.53 -5.33
CA GLY A 205 7.84 17.07 -3.99
C GLY A 205 7.94 18.60 -3.93
N ILE A 206 7.42 19.30 -4.94
CA ILE A 206 7.41 20.77 -4.99
C ILE A 206 6.24 21.27 -4.15
N ARG A 207 6.56 22.01 -3.10
CA ARG A 207 5.60 22.68 -2.21
C ARG A 207 5.28 24.08 -2.74
N TRP A 208 4.02 24.34 -3.08
CA TRP A 208 3.56 25.68 -3.44
C TRP A 208 2.91 26.36 -2.22
N PRO A 209 3.03 27.69 -2.04
CA PRO A 209 2.41 28.38 -0.92
C PRO A 209 0.87 28.25 -0.98
N GLU A 210 0.28 27.58 0.03
CA GLU A 210 -1.15 27.25 0.10
C GLU A 210 -2.09 28.47 0.12
N GLU A 211 -1.61 29.60 0.66
CA GLU A 211 -2.43 30.78 0.93
C GLU A 211 -2.96 31.47 -0.35
N GLU A 212 -2.33 31.24 -1.50
CA GLU A 212 -2.64 31.96 -2.74
C GLU A 212 -3.60 31.18 -3.67
N TYR A 213 -3.82 29.88 -3.44
CA TYR A 213 -4.57 29.00 -4.36
C TYR A 213 -5.61 28.07 -3.71
N ALA A 214 -5.78 28.11 -2.38
CA ALA A 214 -6.76 27.30 -1.67
C ALA A 214 -8.22 27.78 -1.90
N TYR A 215 -8.75 27.55 -3.09
CA TYR A 215 -10.19 27.41 -3.24
C TYR A 215 -10.57 25.99 -2.82
N ALA A 216 -11.11 25.86 -1.61
CA ALA A 216 -11.88 24.68 -1.20
C ALA A 216 -13.18 24.63 -2.00
N SER A 217 -13.08 24.37 -3.30
CA SER A 217 -14.20 24.02 -4.16
C SER A 217 -14.09 22.51 -4.40
N PRO A 218 -15.16 21.73 -4.27
CA PRO A 218 -15.11 20.31 -4.62
C PRO A 218 -14.62 20.21 -6.07
N ALA A 219 -13.55 19.46 -6.31
CA ALA A 219 -12.86 19.41 -7.61
C ALA A 219 -13.74 18.84 -8.75
N THR A 220 -15.03 18.58 -8.50
CA THR A 220 -15.96 17.96 -9.43
C THR A 220 -17.40 18.51 -9.43
N GLU A 221 -17.66 19.75 -9.00
CA GLU A 221 -18.99 20.38 -9.20
C GLU A 221 -19.20 20.86 -10.65
N TRP A 222 -19.53 19.92 -11.53
CA TRP A 222 -20.19 20.18 -12.83
C TRP A 222 -21.25 19.10 -13.15
N ARG A 223 -22.00 18.69 -12.12
CA ARG A 223 -23.36 18.12 -12.27
C ARG A 223 -24.26 18.87 -11.28
N ASP A 224 -25.41 19.34 -11.74
CA ASP A 224 -26.54 19.84 -10.93
C ASP A 224 -27.20 18.74 -10.07
N PHE A 225 -26.41 17.84 -9.48
CA PHE A 225 -26.87 16.82 -8.52
C PHE A 225 -26.21 17.00 -7.15
N ALA A 226 -25.41 18.05 -6.98
CA ALA A 226 -25.00 18.51 -5.66
C ALA A 226 -26.28 18.83 -4.87
N ILE A 227 -26.42 18.21 -3.69
CA ILE A 227 -27.49 18.37 -2.68
C ILE A 227 -28.52 17.22 -2.59
N GLU A 228 -28.83 16.45 -3.65
CA GLU A 228 -29.92 15.43 -3.58
C GLU A 228 -29.57 14.00 -4.03
N GLY A 229 -28.35 13.72 -4.50
CA GLY A 229 -27.96 12.38 -4.94
C GLY A 229 -27.38 11.50 -3.83
N ASP A 230 -27.88 10.27 -3.69
CA ASP A 230 -27.39 9.27 -2.75
C ASP A 230 -25.88 8.99 -2.95
N LEU A 231 -25.06 9.35 -1.96
CA LEU A 231 -23.61 9.12 -1.97
C LEU A 231 -23.26 7.64 -2.16
N VAL A 232 -24.12 6.74 -1.68
CA VAL A 232 -23.94 5.29 -1.82
C VAL A 232 -23.97 4.88 -3.28
N GLN A 233 -24.79 5.51 -4.14
CA GLN A 233 -24.82 5.20 -5.56
C GLN A 233 -23.49 5.45 -6.27
N ARG A 234 -22.72 6.46 -5.82
CA ARG A 234 -21.39 6.73 -6.38
C ARG A 234 -20.39 5.64 -5.99
N CYS A 235 -20.49 5.14 -4.77
CA CYS A 235 -19.68 4.02 -4.31
C CYS A 235 -20.09 2.72 -5.03
N ALA A 236 -21.39 2.49 -5.20
CA ALA A 236 -21.96 1.32 -5.86
C ALA A 236 -21.56 1.16 -7.34
N ALA A 237 -21.19 2.25 -8.02
CA ALA A 237 -20.65 2.18 -9.38
C ALA A 237 -19.39 1.30 -9.46
N CYS A 238 -18.54 1.32 -8.43
CA CYS A 238 -17.34 0.49 -8.38
C CYS A 238 -17.51 -0.72 -7.45
N HIS A 239 -18.14 -0.53 -6.30
CA HIS A 239 -18.25 -1.52 -5.24
C HIS A 239 -19.54 -2.36 -5.30
N GLY A 240 -20.43 -2.16 -6.28
CA GLY A 240 -21.74 -2.81 -6.33
C GLY A 240 -22.75 -2.21 -5.34
N ALA A 241 -24.05 -2.41 -5.60
CA ALA A 241 -25.13 -1.87 -4.77
C ALA A 241 -25.06 -2.38 -3.33
N GLU A 242 -24.67 -3.65 -3.17
CA GLU A 242 -24.51 -4.32 -1.90
C GLU A 242 -23.12 -4.11 -1.29
N GLY A 243 -22.22 -3.37 -1.96
CA GLY A 243 -20.84 -3.16 -1.51
C GLY A 243 -19.88 -4.33 -1.76
N ALA A 244 -20.32 -5.41 -2.42
CA ALA A 244 -19.55 -6.65 -2.60
C ALA A 244 -18.46 -6.64 -3.70
N GLY A 245 -18.21 -5.50 -4.36
CA GLY A 245 -17.21 -5.35 -5.44
C GLY A 245 -17.65 -5.84 -6.83
N SER A 246 -18.91 -6.24 -6.99
CA SER A 246 -19.40 -7.01 -8.14
C SER A 246 -19.32 -6.31 -9.51
N THR A 247 -19.47 -4.98 -9.55
CA THR A 247 -19.52 -4.17 -10.78
C THR A 247 -18.19 -4.08 -11.53
N THR A 248 -17.08 -4.30 -10.83
CA THR A 248 -15.72 -4.27 -11.42
C THR A 248 -15.10 -5.66 -11.49
N GLU A 249 -15.96 -6.69 -11.42
CA GLU A 249 -15.53 -8.09 -11.28
C GLU A 249 -14.51 -8.26 -10.14
N GLY A 250 -14.68 -7.46 -9.07
CA GLY A 250 -13.92 -7.59 -7.85
C GLY A 250 -12.58 -6.86 -7.82
N ARG A 251 -12.20 -6.08 -8.86
CA ARG A 251 -11.01 -5.20 -8.73
C ARG A 251 -11.22 -4.05 -7.75
N ALA A 252 -12.46 -3.60 -7.56
CA ALA A 252 -12.84 -2.81 -6.39
C ALA A 252 -13.14 -3.75 -5.21
N PRO A 253 -12.65 -3.45 -3.99
CA PRO A 253 -12.83 -4.34 -2.86
C PRO A 253 -14.29 -4.48 -2.44
N ASN A 254 -14.61 -5.64 -1.90
CA ASN A 254 -15.78 -5.89 -1.08
C ASN A 254 -15.66 -5.09 0.23
N LEU A 255 -16.62 -4.20 0.46
CA LEU A 255 -16.67 -3.32 1.62
C LEU A 255 -17.43 -3.94 2.79
N THR A 256 -18.30 -4.92 2.57
CA THR A 256 -19.12 -5.52 3.65
C THR A 256 -18.30 -6.38 4.59
N THR A 257 -17.08 -6.77 4.21
CA THR A 257 -16.17 -7.54 5.08
C THR A 257 -15.25 -6.66 5.93
N LEU A 258 -15.44 -5.34 5.89
CA LEU A 258 -14.61 -4.36 6.58
C LEU A 258 -15.43 -3.61 7.64
N SER A 259 -14.85 -3.47 8.83
CA SER A 259 -15.46 -2.65 9.89
C SER A 259 -15.55 -1.17 9.53
N ALA A 260 -16.49 -0.44 10.14
CA ALA A 260 -16.65 1.00 9.95
C ALA A 260 -15.34 1.78 10.18
N GLY A 261 -14.59 1.38 11.21
CA GLY A 261 -13.28 1.96 11.51
C GLY A 261 -12.23 1.69 10.43
N GLN A 262 -12.22 0.52 9.80
CA GLN A 262 -11.30 0.21 8.70
C GLN A 262 -11.63 1.00 7.44
N ILE A 263 -12.91 1.11 7.09
CA ILE A 263 -13.37 1.88 5.93
C ILE A 263 -13.05 3.36 6.13
N THR A 264 -13.41 3.92 7.30
CA THR A 264 -13.14 5.33 7.63
C THR A 264 -11.64 5.64 7.55
N ARG A 265 -10.79 4.82 8.21
CA ARG A 265 -9.33 4.99 8.15
C ARG A 265 -8.78 4.87 6.72
N ALA A 266 -9.32 3.97 5.90
CA ALA A 266 -8.89 3.84 4.51
C ALA A 266 -9.26 5.09 3.71
N LEU A 267 -10.48 5.60 3.84
CA LEU A 267 -10.93 6.81 3.17
C LEU A 267 -10.13 8.05 3.64
N ASP A 268 -9.85 8.18 4.94
CA ASP A 268 -8.99 9.24 5.47
C ASP A 268 -7.56 9.16 4.91
N ALA A 269 -7.01 7.95 4.82
CA ALA A 269 -5.68 7.72 4.28
C ALA A 269 -5.60 8.03 2.77
N TYR A 270 -6.64 7.70 2.00
CA TYR A 270 -6.74 8.12 0.60
C TYR A 270 -6.88 9.64 0.49
N ALA A 271 -7.82 10.24 1.23
CA ALA A 271 -8.06 11.68 1.20
C ALA A 271 -6.86 12.52 1.68
N SER A 272 -5.93 11.95 2.44
CA SER A 272 -4.68 12.61 2.88
C SER A 272 -3.47 12.26 2.03
N GLY A 273 -3.61 11.37 1.04
CA GLY A 273 -2.49 10.89 0.23
C GLY A 273 -1.55 9.92 0.95
N ASN A 274 -1.83 9.56 2.21
CA ASN A 274 -1.08 8.56 3.00
C ASN A 274 -1.27 7.13 2.45
N ARG A 275 -2.38 6.88 1.75
CA ARG A 275 -2.61 5.69 0.95
C ARG A 275 -2.74 6.11 -0.52
N LYS A 276 -1.90 5.56 -1.39
CA LYS A 276 -1.84 5.91 -2.81
C LYS A 276 -2.87 5.10 -3.62
N SER A 277 -3.72 5.78 -4.38
CA SER A 277 -4.60 5.21 -5.42
C SER A 277 -5.17 6.36 -6.23
N GLY A 278 -4.86 6.42 -7.52
CA GLY A 278 -5.37 7.48 -8.38
C GLY A 278 -6.88 7.35 -8.62
N ILE A 279 -7.43 6.15 -8.43
CA ILE A 279 -8.88 5.92 -8.43
C ILE A 279 -9.50 6.44 -7.12
N MET A 280 -9.08 5.91 -5.97
CA MET A 280 -9.74 6.20 -4.68
C MET A 280 -9.38 7.57 -4.10
N GLN A 281 -8.25 8.18 -4.44
CA GLN A 281 -7.93 9.55 -4.00
C GLN A 281 -8.90 10.57 -4.60
N ILE A 282 -9.28 10.41 -5.87
CA ILE A 282 -10.29 11.27 -6.51
C ILE A 282 -11.63 11.14 -5.77
N VAL A 283 -12.02 9.93 -5.41
CA VAL A 283 -13.26 9.70 -4.65
C VAL A 283 -13.17 10.32 -3.25
N ALA A 284 -12.14 9.94 -2.48
CA ALA A 284 -12.03 10.29 -1.07
C ALA A 284 -11.77 11.78 -0.81
N ALA A 285 -11.08 12.47 -1.73
CA ALA A 285 -10.84 13.91 -1.62
C ALA A 285 -12.12 14.75 -1.78
N ASN A 286 -13.18 14.20 -2.37
CA ASN A 286 -14.48 14.87 -2.50
C ASN A 286 -15.43 14.62 -1.31
N LEU A 287 -14.99 13.86 -0.29
CA LEU A 287 -15.80 13.54 0.89
C LEU A 287 -15.37 14.38 2.09
N SER A 288 -16.33 14.92 2.84
CA SER A 288 -16.07 15.48 4.18
C SER A 288 -15.73 14.38 5.19
N GLU A 289 -15.13 14.74 6.32
CA GLU A 289 -14.83 13.78 7.40
C GLU A 289 -16.09 13.07 7.92
N GLY A 290 -17.17 13.83 8.13
CA GLY A 290 -18.46 13.28 8.52
C GLY A 290 -19.01 12.28 7.51
N GLN A 291 -18.88 12.56 6.21
CA GLN A 291 -19.30 11.63 5.15
C GLN A 291 -18.45 10.37 5.11
N ARG A 292 -17.12 10.46 5.31
CA ARG A 292 -16.24 9.28 5.35
C ARG A 292 -16.61 8.36 6.52
N LYS A 293 -16.89 8.93 7.69
CA LYS A 293 -17.37 8.17 8.84
C LYS A 293 -18.74 7.54 8.57
N ALA A 294 -19.70 8.31 8.07
CA ALA A 294 -21.06 7.82 7.79
C ALA A 294 -21.07 6.68 6.75
N LEU A 295 -20.23 6.76 5.71
CA LEU A 295 -20.05 5.67 4.75
C LEU A 295 -19.44 4.43 5.41
N GLY A 296 -18.50 4.61 6.34
CA GLY A 296 -17.97 3.51 7.15
C GLY A 296 -19.09 2.83 7.96
N ASP A 297 -19.88 3.61 8.69
CA ASP A 297 -21.00 3.09 9.49
C ASP A 297 -22.05 2.41 8.60
N TYR A 298 -22.34 2.94 7.41
CA TYR A 298 -23.29 2.37 6.45
C TYR A 298 -22.85 0.98 5.94
N TYR A 299 -21.62 0.85 5.42
CA TYR A 299 -21.16 -0.42 4.86
C TYR A 299 -20.95 -1.51 5.91
N ASP A 300 -20.59 -1.14 7.14
CA ASP A 300 -20.49 -2.05 8.30
C ASP A 300 -21.87 -2.50 8.80
N SER A 301 -22.95 -1.78 8.45
CA SER A 301 -24.32 -2.17 8.78
C SER A 301 -24.92 -3.17 7.80
N LEU A 302 -24.31 -3.34 6.62
CA LEU A 302 -24.73 -4.33 5.63
C LEU A 302 -24.34 -5.73 6.08
N PRO A 303 -25.09 -6.78 5.69
CA PRO A 303 -24.69 -8.14 6.00
C PRO A 303 -23.37 -8.48 5.30
N ASP A 304 -22.46 -9.12 6.04
CA ASP A 304 -21.28 -9.76 5.49
C ASP A 304 -21.68 -10.71 4.36
N GLN A 305 -21.14 -10.47 3.16
CA GLN A 305 -21.37 -11.33 2.01
C GLN A 305 -20.03 -11.60 1.33
N PRO A 306 -19.76 -12.84 0.89
CA PRO A 306 -18.58 -13.11 0.09
C PRO A 306 -18.69 -12.40 -1.26
N SER A 307 -17.54 -11.97 -1.79
CA SER A 307 -17.44 -11.46 -3.15
C SER A 307 -18.01 -12.52 -4.12
N PRO A 308 -18.88 -12.13 -5.06
CA PRO A 308 -19.39 -13.07 -6.07
C PRO A 308 -18.30 -13.52 -7.04
N MET A 309 -17.15 -12.84 -7.04
CA MET A 309 -16.03 -13.05 -7.96
C MET A 309 -15.00 -13.98 -7.31
N GLN A 310 -14.93 -15.19 -7.86
CA GLN A 310 -14.01 -16.24 -7.46
C GLN A 310 -12.65 -16.10 -8.17
N GLY A 311 -11.59 -16.57 -7.53
CA GLY A 311 -10.26 -16.60 -8.12
C GLY A 311 -10.04 -17.79 -9.06
N LYS A 312 -8.95 -17.72 -9.84
CA LYS A 312 -8.55 -18.76 -10.80
C LYS A 312 -7.32 -19.56 -10.36
N GLY A 313 -6.75 -19.24 -9.20
CA GLY A 313 -5.57 -19.88 -8.64
C GLY A 313 -5.87 -21.26 -8.04
N ASP A 314 -4.80 -21.98 -7.71
CA ASP A 314 -4.90 -23.30 -7.09
C ASP A 314 -5.46 -23.18 -5.65
N MET A 315 -6.66 -23.70 -5.44
CA MET A 315 -7.37 -23.66 -4.15
C MET A 315 -6.59 -24.39 -3.04
N ALA A 316 -5.99 -25.54 -3.34
CA ALA A 316 -5.29 -26.35 -2.34
C ALA A 316 -3.97 -25.69 -1.92
N LEU A 317 -3.24 -25.12 -2.89
CA LEU A 317 -2.06 -24.31 -2.58
C LEU A 317 -2.43 -23.06 -1.77
N GLY A 318 -3.54 -22.40 -2.13
CA GLY A 318 -4.05 -21.23 -1.42
C GLY A 318 -4.40 -21.55 0.03
N GLU A 319 -5.10 -22.66 0.27
CA GLU A 319 -5.46 -23.15 1.61
C GLU A 319 -4.21 -23.42 2.44
N GLN A 320 -3.23 -24.13 1.88
CA GLN A 320 -1.98 -24.45 2.56
C GLN A 320 -1.26 -23.17 3.01
N ILE A 321 -1.07 -22.20 2.11
CA ILE A 321 -0.37 -20.96 2.45
C ILE A 321 -1.18 -20.12 3.44
N ALA A 322 -2.50 -20.07 3.30
CA ALA A 322 -3.38 -19.30 4.16
C ALA A 322 -3.40 -19.81 5.61
N THR A 323 -3.43 -21.12 5.79
CA THR A 323 -3.64 -21.78 7.09
C THR A 323 -2.34 -22.22 7.76
N GLU A 324 -1.30 -22.59 7.00
CA GLU A 324 0.00 -23.06 7.51
C GLU A 324 1.14 -22.06 7.23
N GLY A 325 1.02 -21.26 6.16
CA GLY A 325 2.08 -20.36 5.71
C GLY A 325 3.11 -21.03 4.81
N LYS A 326 4.14 -20.28 4.43
CA LYS A 326 5.37 -20.80 3.81
C LYS A 326 6.54 -20.51 4.72
N LEU A 327 6.72 -21.36 5.72
CA LEU A 327 7.73 -21.15 6.76
C LEU A 327 9.12 -20.94 6.14
N ILE A 328 9.54 -21.79 5.18
CA ILE A 328 10.83 -21.66 4.43
C ILE A 328 11.01 -20.29 3.79
N ALA A 329 9.95 -19.72 3.21
CA ALA A 329 9.99 -18.40 2.59
C ALA A 329 9.80 -17.26 3.61
N GLY A 330 9.70 -17.56 4.91
CA GLY A 330 9.46 -16.59 5.97
C GLY A 330 8.01 -16.07 6.04
N VAL A 331 7.08 -16.68 5.31
CA VAL A 331 5.68 -16.24 5.27
C VAL A 331 4.89 -16.99 6.35
N PRO A 332 4.39 -16.33 7.41
CA PRO A 332 3.50 -16.97 8.37
C PRO A 332 2.13 -17.27 7.75
N ALA A 333 1.37 -18.19 8.34
CA ALA A 333 -0.03 -18.41 7.97
C ALA A 333 -0.80 -17.09 8.04
N CYS A 334 -1.49 -16.75 6.94
CA CYS A 334 -2.20 -15.48 6.79
C CYS A 334 -3.23 -15.26 7.92
N LEU A 335 -3.97 -16.32 8.26
CA LEU A 335 -5.04 -16.29 9.26
C LEU A 335 -4.53 -16.04 10.69
N THR A 336 -3.22 -16.18 10.94
CA THR A 336 -2.59 -15.80 12.21
C THR A 336 -2.77 -14.31 12.53
N CYS A 337 -2.81 -13.46 11.51
CA CYS A 337 -3.00 -12.02 11.65
C CYS A 337 -4.38 -11.57 11.16
N HIS A 338 -4.83 -12.13 10.04
CA HIS A 338 -6.04 -11.70 9.33
C HIS A 338 -7.36 -12.22 9.91
N ASN A 339 -7.34 -12.85 11.09
CA ASN A 339 -8.55 -13.20 11.84
C ASN A 339 -9.02 -12.10 12.81
N ASP A 340 -8.11 -11.31 13.41
CA ASP A 340 -8.45 -10.28 14.41
C ASP A 340 -7.57 -9.02 14.36
N SER A 341 -6.24 -9.18 14.24
CA SER A 341 -5.28 -8.07 14.34
C SER A 341 -5.06 -7.29 13.03
N ALA A 342 -5.56 -7.81 11.91
CA ALA A 342 -5.46 -7.23 10.58
C ALA A 342 -6.82 -7.31 9.85
N PRO A 343 -7.05 -6.51 8.78
CA PRO A 343 -8.29 -6.57 8.02
C PRO A 343 -8.59 -7.98 7.51
N SER A 344 -9.86 -8.40 7.62
CA SER A 344 -10.30 -9.71 7.14
C SER A 344 -10.04 -9.84 5.64
N LEU A 345 -9.61 -11.04 5.24
CA LEU A 345 -9.49 -11.44 3.84
C LEU A 345 -10.61 -12.40 3.41
N ALA A 346 -11.35 -12.95 4.37
CA ALA A 346 -12.40 -13.92 4.10
C ALA A 346 -13.54 -13.26 3.30
N GLY A 347 -13.89 -13.87 2.17
CA GLY A 347 -14.92 -13.39 1.24
C GLY A 347 -14.57 -12.06 0.54
N GLN A 348 -13.32 -11.61 0.64
CA GLN A 348 -12.82 -10.49 -0.16
C GLN A 348 -12.56 -10.94 -1.60
N SER A 349 -12.64 -10.04 -2.59
CA SER A 349 -12.43 -10.44 -3.99
C SER A 349 -11.03 -11.00 -4.24
N ALA A 350 -10.96 -12.11 -4.98
CA ALA A 350 -9.68 -12.68 -5.41
C ALA A 350 -8.85 -11.70 -6.24
N SER A 351 -9.45 -11.06 -7.25
CA SER A 351 -8.74 -10.07 -8.09
C SER A 351 -8.21 -8.90 -7.26
N TYR A 352 -9.01 -8.39 -6.31
CA TYR A 352 -8.51 -7.37 -5.39
C TYR A 352 -7.35 -7.90 -4.54
N ILE A 353 -7.48 -9.04 -3.86
CA ILE A 353 -6.40 -9.58 -3.00
C ILE A 353 -5.11 -9.78 -3.81
N GLU A 354 -5.22 -10.35 -5.01
CA GLU A 354 -4.09 -10.58 -5.91
C GLU A 354 -3.42 -9.25 -6.32
N ASP A 355 -4.20 -8.27 -6.80
CA ASP A 355 -3.70 -6.94 -7.15
C ASP A 355 -3.01 -6.29 -5.93
N GLN A 356 -3.61 -6.41 -4.74
CA GLN A 356 -3.03 -5.81 -3.53
C GLN A 356 -1.74 -6.50 -3.11
N LEU A 357 -1.64 -7.83 -3.21
CA LEU A 357 -0.38 -8.54 -2.98
C LEU A 357 0.67 -8.13 -4.02
N HIS A 358 0.29 -7.91 -5.28
CA HIS A 358 1.22 -7.38 -6.29
C HIS A 358 1.75 -5.99 -5.92
N VAL A 359 0.85 -5.06 -5.55
CA VAL A 359 1.23 -3.69 -5.15
C VAL A 359 2.03 -3.67 -3.83
N PHE A 360 1.79 -4.61 -2.91
CA PHE A 360 2.62 -4.77 -1.72
C PHE A 360 4.02 -5.25 -2.06
N ALA A 361 4.15 -6.18 -3.02
CA ALA A 361 5.45 -6.73 -3.41
C ALA A 361 6.37 -5.67 -4.04
N THR A 362 5.81 -4.66 -4.70
CA THR A 362 6.53 -3.52 -5.28
C THR A 362 6.72 -2.35 -4.29
N GLU A 363 6.32 -2.52 -3.02
CA GLU A 363 6.35 -1.53 -1.93
C GLU A 363 5.54 -0.24 -2.16
N VAL A 364 4.73 -0.19 -3.22
CA VAL A 364 3.94 1.00 -3.54
C VAL A 364 2.79 1.20 -2.54
N ARG A 365 2.28 0.12 -1.95
CA ARG A 365 1.32 0.16 -0.84
C ARG A 365 2.03 -0.15 0.48
N GLY A 366 1.91 0.75 1.46
CA GLY A 366 2.58 0.62 2.77
C GLY A 366 3.77 1.56 2.99
N ALA A 367 3.90 2.62 2.18
CA ALA A 367 4.94 3.64 2.32
C ALA A 367 4.83 4.49 3.61
N GLY A 368 3.74 4.36 4.39
CA GLY A 368 3.57 4.99 5.69
C GLY A 368 3.34 3.94 6.78
N GLY A 369 4.23 3.90 7.78
CA GLY A 369 4.14 3.01 8.95
C GLY A 369 5.46 2.31 9.29
N TYR A 370 5.66 2.04 10.58
CA TYR A 370 6.88 1.43 11.13
C TYR A 370 7.02 -0.06 10.82
N TRP A 371 5.88 -0.76 10.67
CA TRP A 371 5.85 -2.19 10.42
C TRP A 371 5.23 -2.48 9.06
N LYS A 372 6.08 -2.91 8.12
CA LYS A 372 5.70 -3.26 6.75
C LYS A 372 5.56 -4.78 6.57
N ALA A 373 4.65 -5.40 7.32
CA ALA A 373 4.44 -6.85 7.29
C ALA A 373 4.03 -7.34 5.88
N MET A 374 3.06 -6.68 5.25
CA MET A 374 2.50 -7.13 3.98
C MET A 374 3.47 -7.01 2.79
N PRO A 375 4.28 -5.94 2.63
CA PRO A 375 5.36 -5.92 1.65
C PRO A 375 6.31 -7.12 1.76
N TYR A 376 6.77 -7.44 2.96
CA TYR A 376 7.63 -8.61 3.18
C TYR A 376 6.93 -9.92 2.80
N VAL A 377 5.67 -10.11 3.24
CA VAL A 377 4.89 -11.31 2.90
C VAL A 377 4.75 -11.44 1.39
N ALA A 378 4.34 -10.36 0.71
CA ALA A 378 4.08 -10.37 -0.72
C ALA A 378 5.34 -10.60 -1.56
N GLN A 379 6.49 -10.03 -1.17
CA GLN A 379 7.78 -10.24 -1.83
C GLN A 379 8.27 -11.69 -1.77
N ASN A 380 7.82 -12.47 -0.78
CA ASN A 380 8.18 -13.88 -0.61
C ASN A 380 7.10 -14.86 -1.13
N LEU A 381 6.08 -14.34 -1.82
CA LEU A 381 5.11 -15.10 -2.60
C LEU A 381 5.36 -14.92 -4.10
N THR A 382 5.33 -16.01 -4.87
CA THR A 382 5.31 -15.97 -6.34
C THR A 382 3.96 -15.42 -6.85
N MET A 383 3.88 -15.07 -8.14
CA MET A 383 2.60 -14.64 -8.73
C MET A 383 1.52 -15.73 -8.63
N GLU A 384 1.89 -16.98 -8.90
CA GLU A 384 1.01 -18.15 -8.77
C GLU A 384 0.50 -18.32 -7.34
N GLU A 385 1.35 -18.13 -6.34
CA GLU A 385 0.99 -18.24 -4.93
C GLU A 385 0.08 -17.08 -4.46
N ARG A 386 0.30 -15.86 -4.97
CA ARG A 386 -0.60 -14.73 -4.71
C ARG A 386 -2.00 -15.01 -5.27
N ALA A 387 -2.08 -15.52 -6.50
CA ALA A 387 -3.35 -15.91 -7.12
C ALA A 387 -4.02 -17.07 -6.35
N ALA A 388 -3.26 -18.05 -5.89
CA ALA A 388 -3.75 -19.17 -5.08
C ALA A 388 -4.35 -18.71 -3.74
N VAL A 389 -3.62 -17.91 -2.95
CA VAL A 389 -4.11 -17.36 -1.68
C VAL A 389 -5.33 -16.47 -1.90
N ALA A 390 -5.31 -15.63 -2.94
CA ALA A 390 -6.45 -14.79 -3.30
C ALA A 390 -7.69 -15.62 -3.60
N THR A 391 -7.53 -16.73 -4.32
CA THR A 391 -8.61 -17.67 -4.66
C THR A 391 -9.17 -18.34 -3.42
N TYR A 392 -8.30 -18.83 -2.53
CA TYR A 392 -8.74 -19.45 -1.28
C TYR A 392 -9.50 -18.47 -0.39
N MET A 393 -8.94 -17.29 -0.13
CA MET A 393 -9.53 -16.28 0.75
C MET A 393 -10.89 -15.78 0.25
N ALA A 394 -11.05 -15.61 -1.07
CA ALA A 394 -12.30 -15.20 -1.68
C ALA A 394 -13.43 -16.23 -1.51
N ALA A 395 -13.09 -17.51 -1.45
CA ALA A 395 -14.05 -18.58 -1.25
C ALA A 395 -14.49 -18.74 0.22
N GLN A 396 -13.81 -18.08 1.17
CA GLN A 396 -14.14 -18.19 2.59
C GLN A 396 -15.40 -17.40 2.93
N ASP A 397 -16.18 -17.93 3.86
CA ASP A 397 -17.31 -17.20 4.45
C ASP A 397 -16.78 -16.12 5.40
N PRO A 398 -17.05 -14.82 5.14
CA PRO A 398 -16.61 -13.74 6.02
C PRO A 398 -17.12 -13.90 7.46
N ALA A 399 -18.30 -14.50 7.65
CA ALA A 399 -18.91 -14.70 8.96
C ALA A 399 -18.31 -15.90 9.71
N ALA A 400 -17.76 -16.89 9.00
CA ALA A 400 -17.31 -18.14 9.60
C ALA A 400 -15.84 -18.13 10.07
N LYS A 401 -15.06 -17.07 9.77
CA LYS A 401 -13.60 -16.93 10.00
C LYS A 401 -12.84 -18.27 9.94
N PRO A 402 -12.23 -18.63 8.80
CA PRO A 402 -11.60 -19.94 8.64
C PRO A 402 -10.59 -20.24 9.76
N PRO A 403 -10.54 -21.50 10.24
CA PRO A 403 -9.66 -21.88 11.34
C PRO A 403 -8.19 -21.76 10.91
N VAL A 404 -7.35 -21.25 11.81
CA VAL A 404 -5.89 -21.38 11.67
C VAL A 404 -5.54 -22.84 11.96
N VAL A 405 -4.71 -23.47 11.14
CA VAL A 405 -4.12 -24.77 11.52
C VAL A 405 -3.20 -24.50 12.70
N ASP A 406 -3.57 -25.01 13.87
CA ASP A 406 -2.70 -24.98 15.03
C ASP A 406 -1.58 -26.00 14.81
N LEU A 407 -0.42 -25.49 14.34
CA LEU A 407 0.80 -26.27 14.14
C LEU A 407 1.28 -26.96 15.43
N LEU A 408 0.73 -26.60 16.59
CA LEU A 408 1.02 -27.21 17.88
C LEU A 408 -0.10 -28.14 18.37
N ALA A 409 -1.18 -28.35 17.61
CA ALA A 409 -2.31 -29.19 18.03
C ALA A 409 -1.90 -30.65 18.30
N SER A 410 -0.97 -31.17 17.50
CA SER A 410 -0.41 -32.52 17.68
C SER A 410 0.84 -32.53 18.54
N ALA A 411 1.28 -31.38 19.08
CA ALA A 411 2.47 -31.31 19.90
C ALA A 411 2.23 -32.00 21.26
N ASP A 412 3.24 -32.74 21.71
CA ASP A 412 3.28 -33.39 23.01
C ASP A 412 4.24 -32.65 23.96
N PRO A 413 3.72 -31.86 24.92
CA PRO A 413 4.54 -31.17 25.91
C PRO A 413 5.43 -32.12 26.75
N ALA A 414 5.02 -33.36 26.99
CA ALA A 414 5.84 -34.31 27.74
C ALA A 414 7.05 -34.77 26.92
N ALA A 415 6.84 -35.11 25.65
CA ALA A 415 7.95 -35.36 24.73
C ALA A 415 8.86 -34.12 24.59
N GLY A 416 8.27 -32.92 24.60
CA GLY A 416 9.01 -31.65 24.61
C GLY A 416 9.90 -31.50 25.85
N ALA A 417 9.41 -31.87 27.03
CA ALA A 417 10.17 -31.85 28.27
C ALA A 417 11.42 -32.75 28.21
N GLU A 418 11.30 -33.94 27.58
CA GLU A 418 12.44 -34.85 27.38
C GLU A 418 13.51 -34.24 26.47
N VAL A 419 13.08 -33.56 25.38
CA VAL A 419 13.99 -32.83 24.49
C VAL A 419 14.67 -31.68 25.24
N VAL A 420 13.93 -30.93 26.07
CA VAL A 420 14.46 -29.84 26.89
C VAL A 420 15.52 -30.34 27.86
N GLU A 421 15.27 -31.45 28.54
CA GLU A 421 16.20 -32.05 29.49
C GLU A 421 17.46 -32.60 28.81
N ARG A 422 17.36 -33.01 27.54
CA ARG A 422 18.49 -33.53 26.76
C ARG A 422 19.32 -32.44 26.09
N ILE A 423 18.70 -31.37 25.61
CA ILE A 423 19.33 -30.38 24.71
C ILE A 423 19.34 -28.98 25.32
N CYS A 424 18.23 -28.52 25.88
CA CYS A 424 18.04 -27.10 26.19
C CYS A 424 18.57 -26.71 27.58
N LYS A 425 18.52 -27.64 28.54
CA LYS A 425 18.80 -27.36 29.96
C LYS A 425 20.18 -26.78 30.23
N GLU A 426 21.19 -27.14 29.42
CA GLU A 426 22.58 -26.72 29.63
C GLU A 426 22.73 -25.20 29.60
N CYS A 427 21.88 -24.52 28.82
CA CYS A 427 21.88 -23.07 28.69
C CYS A 427 20.63 -22.43 29.30
N HIS A 428 19.44 -22.99 29.03
CA HIS A 428 18.17 -22.37 29.41
C HIS A 428 17.66 -22.78 30.79
N GLN A 429 18.33 -23.74 31.45
CA GLN A 429 17.84 -24.47 32.62
C GLN A 429 16.58 -25.29 32.31
N SER A 430 16.30 -26.34 33.09
CA SER A 430 15.05 -27.11 32.93
C SER A 430 13.81 -26.26 33.23
N SER A 431 13.97 -25.17 34.00
CA SER A 431 12.95 -24.16 34.30
C SER A 431 12.66 -23.20 33.13
N GLY A 432 13.55 -23.12 32.13
CA GLY A 432 13.43 -22.16 31.02
C GLY A 432 13.72 -20.71 31.39
N LEU A 433 14.25 -20.43 32.59
CA LEU A 433 14.52 -19.06 33.05
C LEU A 433 15.69 -18.37 32.33
N GLY A 434 16.52 -19.12 31.59
CA GLY A 434 17.69 -18.56 30.92
C GLY A 434 18.88 -18.39 31.87
N SER A 435 19.78 -17.46 31.54
CA SER A 435 20.99 -17.21 32.33
C SER A 435 20.88 -15.93 33.15
N GLU A 436 21.61 -15.89 34.26
CA GLU A 436 21.70 -14.67 35.08
C GLU A 436 22.32 -13.52 34.27
N GLY A 437 23.32 -13.79 33.43
CA GLY A 437 24.00 -12.78 32.61
C GLY A 437 23.17 -12.21 31.46
N GLY A 438 22.00 -12.79 31.15
CA GLY A 438 21.13 -12.35 30.06
C GLY A 438 21.61 -12.77 28.66
N ASP A 439 22.73 -13.50 28.54
CA ASP A 439 23.18 -14.10 27.29
C ASP A 439 22.27 -15.25 26.82
N VAL A 440 21.43 -15.78 27.71
CA VAL A 440 20.40 -16.77 27.42
C VAL A 440 19.05 -16.24 27.92
N PRO A 441 18.03 -16.11 27.04
CA PRO A 441 16.75 -15.52 27.43
C PRO A 441 15.88 -16.42 28.30
N ASN A 442 15.01 -15.78 29.07
CA ASN A 442 13.88 -16.40 29.74
C ASN A 442 12.80 -16.79 28.73
N LEU A 443 12.59 -18.10 28.55
CA LEU A 443 11.63 -18.69 27.62
C LEU A 443 10.23 -18.83 28.24
N THR A 444 10.08 -18.68 29.56
CA THR A 444 8.78 -18.84 30.24
C THR A 444 7.74 -17.80 29.82
N LEU A 445 8.20 -16.65 29.33
CA LEU A 445 7.40 -15.47 29.02
C LEU A 445 6.68 -15.55 27.66
N THR A 446 7.26 -16.31 26.72
CA THR A 446 6.85 -16.28 25.30
C THR A 446 5.81 -17.33 24.97
N LYS A 447 4.89 -17.01 24.05
CA LYS A 447 3.88 -17.94 23.54
C LYS A 447 4.53 -19.07 22.71
N ALA A 448 3.90 -20.24 22.72
CA ALA A 448 4.41 -21.42 22.02
C ALA A 448 4.59 -21.18 20.50
N SER A 449 3.63 -20.51 19.86
CA SER A 449 3.68 -20.10 18.46
C SER A 449 4.92 -19.27 18.10
N TYR A 450 5.29 -18.32 18.97
CA TYR A 450 6.49 -17.52 18.78
C TYR A 450 7.75 -18.39 18.87
N LEU A 451 7.84 -19.24 19.90
CA LEU A 451 8.97 -20.14 20.13
C LEU A 451 9.17 -21.13 18.98
N HIS A 452 8.09 -21.72 18.49
CA HIS A 452 8.08 -22.57 17.30
C HIS A 452 8.71 -21.83 16.11
N GLN A 453 8.23 -20.62 15.81
CA GLN A 453 8.77 -19.81 14.72
C GLN A 453 10.26 -19.46 14.94
N GLN A 454 10.69 -19.17 16.17
CA GLN A 454 12.09 -18.81 16.42
C GLN A 454 13.03 -20.01 16.26
N LEU A 455 12.67 -21.18 16.80
CA LEU A 455 13.44 -22.40 16.64
C LEU A 455 13.59 -22.77 15.17
N TRP A 456 12.50 -22.66 14.41
CA TRP A 456 12.52 -22.85 12.97
C TRP A 456 13.45 -21.85 12.27
N LYS A 457 13.36 -20.55 12.57
CA LYS A 457 14.26 -19.52 12.02
C LYS A 457 15.73 -19.75 12.37
N PHE A 458 16.01 -20.29 13.57
CA PHE A 458 17.36 -20.69 13.94
C PHE A 458 17.83 -21.91 13.12
N ARG A 459 16.97 -22.90 12.88
CA ARG A 459 17.34 -24.08 12.09
C ARG A 459 17.74 -23.70 10.66
N GLU A 460 16.99 -22.79 10.06
CA GLU A 460 17.18 -22.33 8.69
C GLU A 460 18.17 -21.16 8.54
N GLU A 461 18.86 -20.76 9.62
CA GLU A 461 19.80 -19.62 9.63
C GLU A 461 19.18 -18.26 9.24
N LEU A 462 17.86 -18.15 9.26
CA LEU A 462 17.12 -16.90 9.07
C LEU A 462 17.11 -16.02 10.32
N ARG A 463 17.59 -16.54 11.45
CA ARG A 463 17.92 -15.79 12.65
C ARG A 463 19.37 -16.12 13.08
N PRO A 464 20.31 -15.17 13.00
CA PRO A 464 21.70 -15.40 13.40
C PRO A 464 21.85 -15.68 14.89
N SER A 465 22.48 -16.81 15.23
CA SER A 465 22.98 -17.17 16.56
C SER A 465 23.84 -18.43 16.47
N SER A 466 25.16 -18.31 16.64
CA SER A 466 26.08 -19.45 16.52
C SER A 466 25.68 -20.65 17.38
N LYS A 467 25.19 -20.43 18.61
CA LYS A 467 24.71 -21.47 19.52
C LYS A 467 23.36 -22.03 19.07
N MET A 468 22.35 -21.17 18.87
CA MET A 468 20.99 -21.64 18.59
C MET A 468 20.83 -22.22 17.18
N ASN A 469 21.57 -21.75 16.18
CA ASN A 469 21.56 -22.36 14.84
C ASN A 469 22.05 -23.81 14.90
N GLN A 470 23.14 -24.09 15.64
CA GLN A 470 23.64 -25.46 15.84
C GLN A 470 22.67 -26.34 16.61
N THR A 471 22.03 -25.79 17.66
CA THR A 471 21.03 -26.51 18.44
C THR A 471 19.79 -26.84 17.61
N ALA A 472 19.22 -25.86 16.90
CA ALA A 472 17.99 -26.03 16.15
C ALA A 472 18.14 -26.99 14.95
N ARG A 473 19.32 -27.05 14.32
CA ARG A 473 19.67 -28.03 13.26
C ARG A 473 19.59 -29.48 13.68
N ARG A 474 19.57 -29.75 14.99
CA ARG A 474 19.50 -31.11 15.54
C ARG A 474 18.07 -31.53 15.87
N LEU A 475 17.09 -30.64 15.70
CA LEU A 475 15.69 -30.89 16.02
C LEU A 475 14.91 -31.26 14.76
N SER A 476 14.07 -32.29 14.84
CA SER A 476 13.01 -32.54 13.85
C SER A 476 11.90 -31.48 13.96
N GLU A 477 11.00 -31.42 12.98
CA GLU A 477 9.81 -30.56 13.07
C GLU A 477 8.95 -30.89 14.29
N ASP A 478 8.70 -32.18 14.54
CA ASP A 478 7.94 -32.63 15.71
C ASP A 478 8.63 -32.23 17.02
N GLU A 479 9.95 -32.35 17.11
CA GLU A 479 10.70 -31.92 18.30
C GLU A 479 10.60 -30.41 18.51
N ILE A 480 10.63 -29.60 17.44
CA ILE A 480 10.43 -28.14 17.53
C ILE A 480 9.02 -27.82 18.06
N ALA A 481 7.98 -28.46 17.51
CA ALA A 481 6.61 -28.31 17.97
C ALA A 481 6.45 -28.70 19.45
N ASN A 482 6.97 -29.86 19.84
CA ASN A 482 6.89 -30.37 21.21
C ASN A 482 7.60 -29.46 22.22
N VAL A 483 8.82 -28.98 21.90
CA VAL A 483 9.58 -28.06 22.77
C VAL A 483 8.85 -26.72 22.91
N ALA A 484 8.33 -26.19 21.80
CA ALA A 484 7.56 -24.95 21.81
C ALA A 484 6.29 -25.07 22.66
N ALA A 485 5.56 -26.18 22.52
CA ALA A 485 4.38 -26.48 23.33
C ALA A 485 4.73 -26.61 24.82
N TYR A 486 5.80 -27.34 25.16
CA TYR A 486 6.27 -27.48 26.54
C TYR A 486 6.55 -26.13 27.20
N PHE A 487 7.40 -25.29 26.60
CA PHE A 487 7.68 -23.96 27.14
C PHE A 487 6.42 -23.08 27.18
N GLY A 488 5.49 -23.28 26.24
CA GLY A 488 4.17 -22.67 26.22
C GLY A 488 3.33 -22.96 27.48
N THR A 489 3.51 -24.13 28.12
CA THR A 489 2.78 -24.50 29.35
C THR A 489 3.36 -23.90 30.63
N LEU A 490 4.61 -23.44 30.61
CA LEU A 490 5.27 -22.95 31.83
C LEU A 490 4.58 -21.70 32.38
N THR A 491 4.51 -21.55 33.69
CA THR A 491 4.07 -20.27 34.27
C THR A 491 5.12 -19.18 33.96
N PRO A 492 4.74 -18.02 33.40
CA PRO A 492 5.67 -16.92 33.19
C PRO A 492 6.25 -16.45 34.53
N VAL A 493 7.57 -16.38 34.63
CA VAL A 493 8.29 -15.97 35.85
C VAL A 493 9.23 -14.83 35.52
N ARG A 494 9.24 -13.78 36.32
CA ARG A 494 10.20 -12.68 36.21
C ARG A 494 11.57 -13.13 36.73
N VAL A 495 12.63 -12.76 36.01
CA VAL A 495 13.99 -12.87 36.56
C VAL A 495 14.26 -11.59 37.34
N ASP A 496 14.21 -11.67 38.67
CA ASP A 496 14.33 -10.51 39.56
C ASP A 496 15.64 -9.74 39.33
N ARG A 497 15.52 -8.43 39.07
CA ARG A 497 16.56 -7.41 39.33
C ARG A 497 15.92 -6.07 39.65
N ASP A 498 16.35 -5.45 40.74
CA ASP A 498 16.08 -4.03 41.02
C ASP A 498 16.84 -3.19 39.97
N GLY A 499 16.11 -2.45 39.16
CA GLY A 499 16.66 -1.49 38.21
C GLY A 499 16.70 -0.08 38.81
N ASP A 500 17.46 0.81 38.18
CA ASP A 500 17.41 2.24 38.51
C ASP A 500 15.99 2.79 38.30
N ALA A 501 15.40 3.35 39.36
CA ALA A 501 14.03 3.86 39.35
C ALA A 501 13.85 4.99 38.34
N GLU A 502 14.89 5.81 38.11
CA GLU A 502 14.82 6.89 37.11
C GLU A 502 14.80 6.33 35.69
N ALA A 503 15.68 5.38 35.37
CA ALA A 503 15.69 4.67 34.09
C ALA A 503 14.36 3.96 33.82
N ILE A 504 13.79 3.27 34.82
CA ILE A 504 12.47 2.63 34.71
C ILE A 504 11.38 3.66 34.40
N ALA A 505 11.40 4.82 35.04
CA ALA A 505 10.40 5.87 34.80
C ALA A 505 10.50 6.48 33.39
N ARG A 506 11.73 6.72 32.89
CA ARG A 506 11.95 7.17 31.51
C ARG A 506 11.52 6.09 30.50
N GLY A 507 11.91 4.84 30.76
CA GLY A 507 11.53 3.68 29.94
C GLY A 507 10.02 3.47 29.87
N ALA A 508 9.30 3.70 30.97
CA ALA A 508 7.84 3.63 31.02
C ALA A 508 7.20 4.62 30.03
N THR A 509 7.75 5.83 29.95
CA THR A 509 7.26 6.88 29.06
C THR A 509 7.43 6.47 27.60
N ILE A 510 8.60 5.95 27.24
CA ILE A 510 8.90 5.47 25.88
C ILE A 510 8.03 4.25 25.55
N ALA A 511 7.89 3.29 26.47
CA ALA A 511 7.13 2.08 26.20
C ALA A 511 5.64 2.34 25.96
N GLN A 512 5.06 3.31 26.68
CA GLN A 512 3.64 3.68 26.57
C GLN A 512 3.36 4.60 25.38
N ASN A 513 4.20 5.60 25.15
CA ASN A 513 3.92 6.68 24.20
C ASN A 513 4.77 6.64 22.94
N GLY A 514 5.88 5.90 22.95
CA GLY A 514 6.91 5.98 21.93
C GLY A 514 7.74 7.26 22.06
N ILE A 515 8.42 7.62 20.96
CA ILE A 515 9.18 8.86 20.80
C ILE A 515 8.73 9.48 19.47
N PRO A 516 7.65 10.30 19.46
CA PRO A 516 7.05 10.80 18.23
C PRO A 516 8.05 11.57 17.34
N ASP A 517 8.88 12.41 17.94
CA ASP A 517 9.88 13.24 17.23
C ASP A 517 10.96 12.40 16.53
N SER A 518 11.20 11.19 17.02
CA SER A 518 12.15 10.23 16.44
C SER A 518 11.45 9.13 15.64
N ASN A 519 10.14 9.24 15.41
CA ASN A 519 9.39 8.23 14.69
C ASN A 519 9.57 6.84 15.38
N VAL A 520 9.40 6.79 16.70
CA VAL A 520 9.39 5.54 17.49
C VAL A 520 7.96 5.34 18.00
N PRO A 521 7.28 4.24 17.66
CA PRO A 521 5.92 3.98 18.15
C PRO A 521 5.93 3.54 19.62
N SER A 522 4.75 3.57 20.24
CA SER A 522 4.51 2.90 21.52
C SER A 522 4.89 1.42 21.43
N CYS A 523 5.75 0.96 22.33
CA CYS A 523 6.15 -0.45 22.40
C CYS A 523 4.95 -1.33 22.79
N LEU A 524 4.10 -0.82 23.69
CA LEU A 524 2.94 -1.54 24.20
C LEU A 524 1.86 -1.78 23.15
N GLY A 525 1.83 -1.00 22.07
CA GLY A 525 0.95 -1.25 20.93
C GLY A 525 1.17 -2.62 20.26
N CYS A 526 2.38 -3.19 20.41
CA CYS A 526 2.74 -4.51 19.87
C CYS A 526 3.07 -5.53 20.96
N HIS A 527 3.84 -5.13 21.98
CA HIS A 527 4.40 -6.03 23.00
C HIS A 527 3.55 -6.15 24.28
N GLY A 528 2.43 -5.42 24.39
CA GLY A 528 1.54 -5.43 25.56
C GLY A 528 0.23 -6.23 25.39
N GLY A 529 -0.43 -6.57 26.51
CA GLY A 529 -1.80 -7.09 26.55
C GLY A 529 -2.02 -8.57 26.16
N GLU A 530 -3.27 -9.04 26.29
CA GLU A 530 -3.67 -10.41 25.92
C GLU A 530 -3.75 -10.61 24.40
N THR A 531 -4.14 -9.57 23.65
CA THR A 531 -4.35 -9.59 22.20
C THR A 531 -3.09 -9.27 21.36
N ALA A 532 -1.89 -9.26 21.96
CA ALA A 532 -0.66 -9.17 21.19
C ALA A 532 -0.51 -10.40 20.29
N ASN A 533 -0.38 -10.15 18.99
CA ASN A 533 -0.16 -11.14 17.93
C ASN A 533 0.72 -12.32 18.43
N PRO A 534 0.31 -13.58 18.20
CA PRO A 534 1.02 -14.77 18.70
C PRO A 534 2.46 -14.92 18.20
N LEU A 535 2.87 -14.12 17.20
CA LEU A 535 4.23 -14.05 16.65
C LEU A 535 5.04 -12.86 17.15
N ILE A 536 4.51 -12.05 18.07
CA ILE A 536 5.23 -10.97 18.73
C ILE A 536 5.67 -11.46 20.13
N PRO A 537 6.96 -11.32 20.50
CA PRO A 537 7.43 -11.77 21.81
C PRO A 537 6.89 -10.87 22.92
N ARG A 538 6.67 -11.48 24.08
CA ARG A 538 6.44 -10.75 25.33
C ARG A 538 7.74 -10.41 26.01
N LEU A 539 7.80 -9.20 26.54
CA LEU A 539 9.01 -8.61 27.07
C LEU A 539 8.97 -8.41 28.59
N ASN A 540 7.77 -8.33 29.18
CA ASN A 540 7.59 -8.13 30.63
C ASN A 540 8.28 -9.25 31.44
N GLY A 541 9.20 -8.87 32.32
CA GLY A 541 9.94 -9.77 33.18
C GLY A 541 11.13 -10.48 32.52
N GLN A 542 11.50 -10.08 31.30
CA GLN A 542 12.70 -10.57 30.61
C GLN A 542 13.96 -9.96 31.23
N ASN A 543 15.10 -10.63 31.07
CA ASN A 543 16.39 -10.13 31.54
C ASN A 543 16.76 -8.80 30.85
N VAL A 544 17.14 -7.79 31.65
CA VAL A 544 17.52 -6.46 31.16
C VAL A 544 18.69 -6.49 30.17
N GLU A 545 19.72 -7.32 30.43
CA GLU A 545 20.88 -7.43 29.55
C GLU A 545 20.51 -8.09 28.22
N TYR A 546 19.60 -9.07 28.26
CA TYR A 546 19.07 -9.67 27.03
C TYR A 546 18.32 -8.62 26.19
N LEU A 547 17.42 -7.86 26.81
CA LEU A 547 16.65 -6.84 26.10
C LEU A 547 17.55 -5.77 25.49
N ARG A 548 18.55 -5.30 26.23
CA ARG A 548 19.57 -4.35 25.77
C ARG A 548 20.33 -4.90 24.55
N ASP A 549 20.95 -6.07 24.67
CA ASP A 549 21.71 -6.72 23.59
C ASP A 549 20.85 -6.92 22.33
N ARG A 550 19.57 -7.29 22.52
CA ARG A 550 18.65 -7.45 21.38
C ARG A 550 18.36 -6.14 20.68
N LEU A 551 18.12 -5.05 21.41
CA LEU A 551 17.87 -3.75 20.81
C LEU A 551 19.12 -3.19 20.13
N ASP A 552 20.31 -3.38 20.72
CA ASP A 552 21.59 -3.01 20.09
C ASP A 552 21.87 -3.82 18.82
N THR A 553 21.60 -5.13 18.85
CA THR A 553 21.68 -5.99 17.65
C THR A 553 20.75 -5.46 16.56
N PHE A 554 19.51 -5.11 16.90
CA PHE A 554 18.55 -4.59 15.93
C PHE A 554 19.02 -3.26 15.32
N GLN A 555 19.60 -2.37 16.12
CA GLN A 555 20.17 -1.12 15.62
C GLN A 555 21.28 -1.36 14.57
N GLY A 556 22.07 -2.43 14.71
CA GLY A 556 23.17 -2.76 13.80
C GLY A 556 22.80 -3.43 12.48
N VAL A 557 21.56 -3.91 12.32
CA VAL A 557 21.12 -4.77 11.20
C VAL A 557 20.01 -4.16 10.35
N VAL A 558 19.92 -2.82 10.31
CA VAL A 558 18.91 -2.10 9.53
C VAL A 558 19.01 -2.47 8.04
N GLY A 559 17.90 -2.91 7.46
CA GLY A 559 17.83 -3.27 6.04
C GLY A 559 18.29 -4.69 5.72
N GLU A 560 18.77 -5.45 6.70
CA GLU A 560 19.08 -6.86 6.48
C GLU A 560 17.80 -7.67 6.22
N ARG A 561 17.73 -8.33 5.06
CA ARG A 561 16.55 -9.09 4.60
C ARG A 561 16.07 -10.14 5.61
N ILE A 562 16.99 -10.77 6.33
CA ILE A 562 16.69 -11.78 7.36
C ILE A 562 15.84 -11.23 8.52
N TYR A 563 15.87 -9.91 8.74
CA TYR A 563 15.03 -9.23 9.72
C TYR A 563 13.83 -8.49 9.08
N GLY A 564 13.60 -8.63 7.77
CA GLY A 564 12.63 -7.83 7.02
C GLY A 564 11.17 -7.93 7.50
N PHE A 565 10.79 -9.02 8.19
CA PHE A 565 9.47 -9.13 8.82
C PHE A 565 9.35 -8.34 10.13
N SER A 566 10.47 -8.14 10.84
CA SER A 566 10.52 -7.45 12.12
C SER A 566 10.66 -5.95 11.92
N PRO A 567 9.82 -5.11 12.56
CA PRO A 567 10.01 -3.65 12.52
C PRO A 567 11.16 -3.18 13.42
N MET A 568 11.68 -4.05 14.29
CA MET A 568 12.60 -3.66 15.36
C MET A 568 13.92 -3.05 14.88
N PRO A 569 14.57 -3.48 13.78
CA PRO A 569 15.77 -2.81 13.29
C PRO A 569 15.54 -1.33 12.98
N ALA A 570 14.44 -1.01 12.31
CA ALA A 570 14.09 0.37 11.98
C ALA A 570 13.72 1.19 13.22
N ILE A 571 13.07 0.58 14.21
CA ILE A 571 12.73 1.25 15.47
C ILE A 571 13.99 1.50 16.31
N ALA A 572 14.81 0.47 16.54
CA ALA A 572 15.99 0.56 17.39
C ALA A 572 17.06 1.52 16.87
N SER A 573 17.11 1.73 15.55
CA SER A 573 18.03 2.68 14.92
C SER A 573 17.66 4.15 15.11
N GLN A 574 16.40 4.44 15.47
CA GLN A 574 15.95 5.78 15.82
C GLN A 574 16.10 6.10 17.31
N MET A 575 16.47 5.11 18.12
CA MET A 575 16.66 5.26 19.56
C MET A 575 18.12 5.52 19.88
N THR A 576 18.38 6.35 20.88
CA THR A 576 19.70 6.48 21.51
C THR A 576 20.01 5.24 22.38
N ALA A 577 21.28 5.04 22.73
CA ALA A 577 21.68 3.95 23.63
C ALA A 577 20.97 4.04 24.99
N GLU A 578 20.90 5.24 25.58
CA GLU A 578 20.20 5.49 26.85
C GLU A 578 18.70 5.15 26.74
N GLN A 579 18.04 5.53 25.64
CA GLN A 579 16.63 5.18 25.43
C GLN A 579 16.40 3.67 25.29
N ARG A 580 17.34 2.93 24.67
CA ARG A 580 17.28 1.45 24.59
C ARG A 580 17.49 0.82 25.97
N ASP A 581 18.39 1.37 26.77
CA ASP A 581 18.64 0.93 28.14
C ASP A 581 17.43 1.17 29.05
N ASP A 582 16.82 2.34 28.95
CA ASP A 582 15.66 2.73 29.74
C ASP A 582 14.46 1.81 29.47
N VAL A 583 14.14 1.50 28.20
CA VAL A 583 13.04 0.57 27.89
C VAL A 583 13.35 -0.86 28.29
N ALA A 584 14.61 -1.30 28.17
CA ALA A 584 15.04 -2.61 28.63
C ALA A 584 14.85 -2.74 30.14
N ALA A 585 15.24 -1.73 30.91
CA ALA A 585 15.05 -1.67 32.35
C ALA A 585 13.56 -1.69 32.72
N TRP A 586 12.73 -0.91 32.02
CA TRP A 586 11.30 -0.87 32.28
C TRP A 586 10.61 -2.22 32.06
N PHE A 587 10.82 -2.86 30.90
CA PHE A 587 10.22 -4.16 30.59
C PHE A 587 10.71 -5.26 31.55
N ALA A 588 11.99 -5.25 31.92
CA ALA A 588 12.54 -6.19 32.89
C ALA A 588 11.90 -6.05 34.29
N ALA A 589 11.53 -4.82 34.68
CA ALA A 589 10.86 -4.54 35.95
C ALA A 589 9.35 -4.86 35.94
N GLN A 590 8.73 -5.10 34.79
CA GLN A 590 7.30 -5.40 34.72
C GLN A 590 7.01 -6.86 35.10
N GLU A 591 5.87 -7.07 35.77
CA GLU A 591 5.36 -8.42 35.99
C GLU A 591 4.99 -9.09 34.65
N PRO A 592 5.34 -10.38 34.47
CA PRO A 592 5.04 -11.15 33.28
C PRO A 592 3.54 -11.17 32.95
N LEU A 593 3.23 -11.12 31.65
CA LEU A 593 1.86 -11.26 31.16
C LEU A 593 1.46 -12.75 31.07
N ALA A 594 0.20 -13.07 31.38
CA ALA A 594 -0.37 -14.42 31.28
C ALA A 594 -0.51 -14.90 29.83
N LYS A 595 0.00 -16.09 29.49
CA LYS A 595 0.19 -16.61 28.11
C LYS A 595 -1.07 -16.77 27.28
#